data_AF-K1TX06-F1
#
_entry.id   AF-K1TX06-F1
#
_cell.length_a   1.000
_cell.length_b   1.000
_cell.length_c   1.000
_cell.angle_alpha   90.00
_cell.angle_beta   90.00
_cell.angle_gamma   90.00
#
_symmetry.space_group_name_H-M   'P 1'
#
loop_
_entity.id
_entity.type
_entity.pdbx_description
1 polymer ?
#
loop_
_entity_poly.entity_id
_entity_poly.type
_entity_poly.pdbx_seq_one_letter_code
_entity_poly.pdbx_strand_id
1 'polypeptide(L)'
;AKYNELFNSTRPREYDGSHLKFPGMTPDIELKPHQKNAVAHVLYGDNTLLAHCVGAGKTFEMTAAAMESKRLGLCQKSLFVVPNHLTEQWASDFLRLYPGANILAATKKDFEPANRKKFCSRIATGDYDAVIIGHSQFEKIPLSQERQAATIEKQIDEIELAIDQAKRDNGERYTIKQMEKSRKALQVRLDKLNDQSRKDNVVTFEQLGVDRLFVDESHNYKN
;
A
#
# COMPACT_ATOMS: atom_id res chain seq x y z
N ALA A 1 25.41 -14.48 -23.31
CA ALA A 1 24.43 -15.59 -23.40
C ALA A 1 24.93 -16.84 -22.66
N LYS A 2 26.01 -17.48 -23.13
CA LYS A 2 26.55 -18.76 -22.58
C LYS A 2 26.80 -18.78 -21.06
N TYR A 3 27.23 -17.67 -20.45
CA TYR A 3 27.45 -17.59 -19.00
C TYR A 3 26.15 -17.69 -18.19
N ASN A 4 25.11 -16.95 -18.56
CA ASN A 4 23.82 -17.03 -17.88
C ASN A 4 23.14 -18.39 -18.11
N GLU A 5 23.36 -18.99 -19.28
CA GLU A 5 22.79 -20.30 -19.62
C GLU A 5 23.47 -21.45 -18.86
N LEU A 6 24.77 -21.35 -18.58
CA LEU A 6 25.55 -22.39 -17.90
C LEU A 6 25.63 -22.22 -16.38
N PHE A 7 25.55 -20.99 -15.86
CA PHE A 7 25.85 -20.70 -14.46
C PHE A 7 24.71 -20.02 -13.68
N ASN A 8 23.67 -19.52 -14.35
CA ASN A 8 22.53 -18.93 -13.65
C ASN A 8 21.53 -20.02 -13.26
N SER A 9 21.58 -20.49 -12.02
CA SER A 9 20.66 -21.49 -11.48
C SER A 9 19.32 -20.91 -11.04
N THR A 10 19.17 -19.59 -11.09
CA THR A 10 17.93 -18.87 -10.76
C THR A 10 17.38 -18.17 -12.00
N ARG A 11 16.28 -18.70 -12.54
CA ARG A 11 15.49 -18.04 -13.58
C ARG A 11 14.29 -17.37 -12.92
N PRO A 12 14.17 -16.02 -12.96
CA PRO A 12 12.97 -15.35 -12.51
C PRO A 12 11.76 -15.85 -13.29
N ARG A 13 10.61 -15.95 -12.61
CA ARG A 13 9.35 -16.29 -13.28
C ARG A 13 9.04 -15.25 -14.35
N GLU A 14 8.75 -15.72 -15.55
CA GLU A 14 8.23 -14.90 -16.64
C GLU A 14 6.70 -14.91 -16.57
N TYR A 15 6.09 -13.74 -16.76
CA TYR A 15 4.65 -13.57 -16.77
C TYR A 15 4.19 -13.20 -18.17
N ASP A 16 3.29 -14.01 -18.73
CA ASP A 16 2.63 -13.73 -20.00
C ASP A 16 1.20 -13.26 -19.72
N GLY A 17 0.86 -12.07 -20.21
CA GLY A 17 -0.48 -11.49 -20.11
C GLY A 17 -1.23 -11.43 -21.44
N SER A 18 -0.73 -12.08 -22.49
CA SER A 18 -1.32 -12.05 -23.84
C SER A 18 -2.77 -12.56 -23.88
N HIS A 19 -3.15 -13.42 -22.94
CA HIS A 19 -4.51 -13.96 -22.80
C HIS A 19 -5.49 -13.04 -22.08
N LEU A 20 -5.02 -11.99 -21.39
CA LEU A 20 -5.86 -11.04 -20.66
C LEU A 20 -6.75 -10.24 -21.62
N LYS A 21 -8.00 -9.99 -21.22
CA LYS A 21 -9.05 -9.42 -22.09
C LYS A 21 -9.49 -8.01 -21.72
N PHE A 22 -9.17 -7.52 -20.53
CA PHE A 22 -9.48 -6.16 -20.04
C PHE A 22 -10.91 -5.66 -20.35
N PRO A 23 -11.99 -6.38 -19.97
CA PRO A 23 -13.36 -5.91 -20.18
C PRO A 23 -13.62 -4.55 -19.51
N GLY A 24 -14.34 -3.66 -20.21
CA GLY A 24 -14.62 -2.31 -19.75
C GLY A 24 -13.52 -1.29 -20.05
N MET A 25 -12.36 -1.74 -20.52
CA MET A 25 -11.31 -0.86 -21.06
C MET A 25 -11.78 -0.26 -22.39
N THR A 26 -11.44 1.00 -22.64
CA THR A 26 -11.73 1.65 -23.91
C THR A 26 -11.06 0.92 -25.09
N PRO A 27 -11.72 0.74 -26.24
CA PRO A 27 -11.10 0.18 -27.44
C PRO A 27 -10.06 1.11 -28.09
N ASP A 28 -10.06 2.40 -27.73
CA ASP A 28 -9.17 3.41 -28.33
C ASP A 28 -7.72 3.30 -27.84
N ILE A 29 -7.47 2.55 -26.77
CA ILE A 29 -6.16 2.39 -26.15
C ILE A 29 -5.81 0.91 -26.11
N GLU A 30 -4.75 0.53 -26.81
CA GLU A 30 -4.20 -0.82 -26.74
C GLU A 30 -2.98 -0.87 -25.81
N LEU A 31 -3.04 -1.76 -24.81
CA LEU A 31 -1.89 -2.05 -23.94
C LEU A 31 -0.81 -2.81 -24.72
N LYS A 32 0.43 -2.32 -24.62
CA LYS A 32 1.60 -2.99 -25.20
C LYS A 32 1.85 -4.35 -24.52
N PRO A 33 2.52 -5.30 -25.20
CA PRO A 33 2.80 -6.61 -24.62
C PRO A 33 3.46 -6.57 -23.24
N HIS A 34 4.42 -5.65 -23.02
CA HIS A 34 5.07 -5.52 -21.71
C HIS A 34 4.10 -5.06 -20.62
N GLN A 35 3.13 -4.21 -20.94
CA GLN A 35 2.12 -3.74 -20.00
C GLN A 35 1.16 -4.87 -19.63
N LYS A 36 0.76 -5.70 -20.60
CA LYS A 36 -0.04 -6.91 -20.34
C LYS A 36 0.71 -7.89 -19.42
N ASN A 37 2.01 -8.09 -19.67
CA ASN A 37 2.85 -8.93 -18.83
C ASN A 37 3.04 -8.36 -17.42
N ALA A 38 3.17 -7.03 -17.29
CA ALA A 38 3.19 -6.34 -16.01
C ALA A 38 1.87 -6.57 -15.23
N VAL A 39 0.71 -6.46 -15.90
CA VAL A 39 -0.58 -6.79 -15.28
C VAL A 39 -0.62 -8.25 -14.85
N ALA A 40 -0.21 -9.19 -15.69
CA ALA A 40 -0.12 -10.60 -15.33
C ALA A 40 0.77 -10.86 -14.11
N HIS A 41 1.88 -10.13 -13.99
CA HIS A 41 2.74 -10.19 -12.80
C HIS A 41 1.99 -9.71 -11.55
N VAL A 42 1.22 -8.62 -11.64
CA VAL A 42 0.42 -8.11 -10.52
C VAL A 42 -0.71 -9.08 -10.14
N LEU A 43 -1.30 -9.79 -11.10
CA LEU A 43 -2.41 -10.74 -10.85
C LEU A 43 -1.95 -12.08 -10.29
N TYR A 44 -0.82 -12.60 -10.78
CA TYR A 44 -0.36 -13.97 -10.49
C TYR A 44 0.86 -14.03 -9.55
N GLY A 45 1.42 -12.87 -9.22
CA GLY A 45 2.45 -12.71 -8.21
C GLY A 45 1.86 -12.17 -6.90
N ASP A 46 2.69 -12.16 -5.87
CA ASP A 46 2.37 -11.54 -4.58
C ASP A 46 2.59 -10.02 -4.65
N ASN A 47 3.55 -9.51 -3.87
CA ASN A 47 3.96 -8.12 -3.93
C ASN A 47 4.81 -7.85 -5.19
N THR A 48 4.30 -7.01 -6.08
CA THR A 48 4.95 -6.68 -7.35
C THR A 48 5.55 -5.28 -7.34
N LEU A 49 6.80 -5.16 -7.78
CA LEU A 49 7.44 -3.88 -8.07
C LEU A 49 7.50 -3.65 -9.59
N LEU A 50 6.80 -2.62 -10.08
CA LEU A 50 6.85 -2.19 -11.49
C LEU A 50 8.05 -1.25 -11.71
N ALA A 51 9.25 -1.83 -11.87
CA ALA A 51 10.52 -1.11 -11.97
C ALA A 51 10.85 -0.59 -13.40
N HIS A 52 9.85 -0.17 -14.16
CA HIS A 52 10.03 0.37 -15.51
C HIS A 52 10.30 1.89 -15.48
N CYS A 53 10.97 2.40 -16.53
CA CYS A 53 11.32 3.82 -16.68
C CYS A 53 10.08 4.75 -16.64
N VAL A 54 10.30 6.04 -16.33
CA VAL A 54 9.26 7.07 -16.43
C VAL A 54 8.68 7.10 -17.86
N GLY A 55 7.36 7.18 -17.97
CA GLY A 55 6.66 7.16 -19.26
C GLY A 55 6.39 5.76 -19.85
N ALA A 56 6.80 4.67 -19.19
CA ALA A 56 6.54 3.30 -19.67
C ALA A 56 5.05 2.88 -19.63
N GLY A 57 4.20 3.71 -19.02
CA GLY A 57 2.75 3.47 -18.91
C GLY A 57 2.33 2.76 -17.61
N LYS A 58 3.10 2.93 -16.52
CA LYS A 58 2.82 2.35 -15.19
C LYS A 58 1.41 2.69 -14.67
N THR A 59 0.92 3.90 -14.93
CA THR A 59 -0.45 4.31 -14.58
C THR A 59 -1.47 3.36 -15.19
N PHE A 60 -1.36 3.07 -16.49
CA PHE A 60 -2.28 2.13 -17.16
C PHE A 60 -2.07 0.68 -16.72
N GLU A 61 -0.84 0.27 -16.43
CA GLU A 61 -0.56 -1.05 -15.85
C GLU A 61 -1.27 -1.23 -14.50
N MET A 62 -1.14 -0.25 -13.60
CA MET A 62 -1.77 -0.30 -12.26
C MET A 62 -3.29 -0.22 -12.34
N THR A 63 -3.84 0.67 -13.18
CA THR A 63 -5.29 0.77 -13.43
C THR A 63 -5.86 -0.52 -14.01
N ALA A 64 -5.24 -1.07 -15.07
CA ALA A 64 -5.70 -2.31 -15.68
C ALA A 64 -5.58 -3.50 -14.71
N ALA A 65 -4.52 -3.55 -13.90
CA ALA A 65 -4.38 -4.57 -12.89
C ALA A 65 -5.45 -4.47 -11.79
N ALA A 66 -5.82 -3.27 -11.34
CA ALA A 66 -6.88 -3.08 -10.36
C ALA A 66 -8.25 -3.55 -10.88
N MET A 67 -8.62 -3.13 -12.10
CA MET A 67 -9.89 -3.51 -12.72
C MET A 67 -9.96 -5.02 -13.02
N GLU A 68 -8.87 -5.60 -13.54
CA GLU A 68 -8.82 -7.03 -13.81
C GLU A 68 -8.78 -7.86 -12.52
N SER A 69 -8.12 -7.38 -11.45
CA SER A 69 -8.16 -8.01 -10.13
C SER A 69 -9.59 -8.05 -9.59
N LYS A 70 -10.34 -6.94 -9.68
CA LYS A 70 -11.74 -6.87 -9.25
C LYS A 70 -12.62 -7.80 -10.08
N ARG A 71 -12.47 -7.78 -11.41
CA ARG A 71 -13.23 -8.65 -12.33
C ARG A 71 -12.99 -10.14 -12.07
N LEU A 72 -11.77 -10.51 -11.71
CA LEU A 72 -11.41 -11.90 -11.38
C LEU A 72 -11.75 -12.28 -9.93
N GLY A 73 -12.29 -11.36 -9.12
CA GLY A 73 -12.64 -11.60 -7.72
C GLY A 73 -11.43 -11.67 -6.78
N LEU A 74 -10.26 -11.18 -7.20
CA LEU A 74 -9.03 -11.14 -6.41
C LEU A 74 -8.98 -9.96 -5.43
N CYS A 75 -9.78 -8.92 -5.69
CA CYS A 75 -10.02 -7.81 -4.77
C CYS A 75 -11.43 -7.24 -4.97
N GLN A 76 -11.89 -6.40 -4.05
CA GLN A 76 -13.17 -5.71 -4.11
C GLN A 76 -12.98 -4.19 -4.24
N LYS A 77 -11.97 -3.63 -3.56
CA LYS A 77 -11.74 -2.18 -3.51
C LYS A 77 -10.25 -1.87 -3.50
N SER A 78 -9.81 -1.26 -4.59
CA SER A 78 -8.41 -0.82 -4.73
C SER A 78 -8.20 0.58 -4.18
N LEU A 79 -7.09 0.82 -3.50
CA LEU A 79 -6.62 2.14 -3.08
C LEU A 79 -5.34 2.49 -3.80
N PHE A 80 -5.31 3.64 -4.44
CA PHE A 80 -4.17 4.23 -5.11
C PHE A 80 -3.60 5.36 -4.27
N VAL A 81 -2.34 5.24 -3.88
CA VAL A 81 -1.60 6.27 -3.16
C VAL A 81 -0.58 6.87 -4.12
N VAL A 82 -0.77 8.15 -4.44
CA VAL A 82 -0.03 8.84 -5.51
C VAL A 82 0.54 10.18 -5.03
N PRO A 83 1.46 10.82 -5.77
CA PRO A 83 1.90 12.16 -5.46
C PRO A 83 0.74 13.14 -5.36
N ASN A 84 0.70 13.97 -4.30
CA ASN A 84 -0.47 14.79 -3.96
C ASN A 84 -0.95 15.71 -5.11
N HIS A 85 -0.04 16.13 -5.98
CA HIS A 85 -0.32 17.03 -7.11
C HIS A 85 -0.81 16.28 -8.37
N LEU A 86 -0.77 14.94 -8.35
CA LEU A 86 -1.17 14.08 -9.47
C LEU A 86 -2.52 13.38 -9.24
N THR A 87 -3.18 13.53 -8.09
CA THR A 87 -4.44 12.83 -7.78
C THR A 87 -5.53 13.05 -8.85
N GLU A 88 -5.72 14.29 -9.31
CA GLU A 88 -6.70 14.62 -10.35
C GLU A 88 -6.31 14.06 -11.71
N GLN A 89 -5.01 14.12 -12.06
CA GLN A 89 -4.50 13.54 -13.29
C GLN A 89 -4.68 12.01 -13.29
N TRP A 90 -4.37 11.34 -12.18
CA TRP A 90 -4.59 9.90 -12.02
C TRP A 90 -6.05 9.52 -12.19
N ALA A 91 -6.98 10.30 -11.63
CA ALA A 91 -8.42 10.07 -11.82
C ALA A 91 -8.83 10.20 -13.29
N SER A 92 -8.32 11.22 -13.98
CA SER A 92 -8.53 11.42 -15.41
C SER A 92 -7.98 10.26 -16.24
N ASP A 93 -6.73 9.83 -15.99
CA ASP A 93 -6.09 8.72 -16.70
C ASP A 93 -6.80 7.39 -16.42
N PHE A 94 -7.31 7.18 -15.20
CA PHE A 94 -8.10 6.00 -14.84
C PHE A 94 -9.38 5.93 -15.68
N LEU A 95 -10.16 7.02 -15.71
CA LEU A 95 -11.41 7.09 -16.49
C LEU A 95 -11.17 7.12 -17.99
N ARG A 96 -10.02 7.62 -18.44
CA ARG A 96 -9.61 7.52 -19.85
C ARG A 96 -9.42 6.07 -20.27
N LEU A 97 -8.83 5.24 -19.41
CA LEU A 97 -8.63 3.81 -19.69
C LEU A 97 -9.92 3.00 -19.46
N TYR A 98 -10.66 3.28 -18.40
CA TYR A 98 -11.93 2.63 -18.03
C TYR A 98 -13.04 3.66 -17.79
N PRO A 99 -13.76 4.11 -18.84
CA PRO A 99 -14.77 5.16 -18.73
C PRO A 99 -15.96 4.83 -17.82
N GLY A 100 -16.24 3.54 -17.62
CA GLY A 100 -17.33 3.05 -16.78
C GLY A 100 -16.96 2.80 -15.32
N ALA A 101 -15.72 3.05 -14.90
CA ALA A 101 -15.27 2.76 -13.54
C ALA A 101 -15.86 3.75 -12.51
N ASN A 102 -16.32 3.24 -11.37
CA ASN A 102 -16.77 4.06 -10.24
C ASN A 102 -15.59 4.37 -9.32
N ILE A 103 -15.01 5.56 -9.45
CA ILE A 103 -13.82 5.95 -8.67
C ILE A 103 -14.11 7.10 -7.70
N LEU A 104 -13.35 7.15 -6.60
CA LEU A 104 -13.33 8.28 -5.66
C LEU A 104 -11.93 8.86 -5.57
N ALA A 105 -11.73 10.07 -6.11
CA ALA A 105 -10.47 10.80 -5.99
C ALA A 105 -10.54 11.85 -4.87
N ALA A 106 -9.51 11.91 -4.03
CA ALA A 106 -9.41 12.89 -2.96
C ALA A 106 -8.95 14.26 -3.47
N THR A 107 -9.56 15.31 -2.93
CA THR A 107 -9.10 16.69 -3.07
C THR A 107 -8.39 17.14 -1.80
N LYS A 108 -7.68 18.29 -1.85
CA LYS A 108 -7.04 18.85 -0.66
C LYS A 108 -8.03 19.11 0.49
N LYS A 109 -9.27 19.49 0.17
CA LYS A 109 -10.33 19.82 1.14
C LYS A 109 -10.83 18.60 1.92
N ASP A 110 -10.77 17.42 1.32
CA ASP A 110 -11.29 16.18 1.91
C ASP A 110 -10.55 15.77 3.18
N PHE A 111 -9.28 16.19 3.33
CA PHE A 111 -8.45 15.86 4.50
C PHE A 111 -8.21 17.05 5.45
N GLU A 112 -8.95 18.14 5.28
CA GLU A 112 -9.11 19.13 6.34
C GLU A 112 -9.78 18.47 7.56
N PRO A 113 -9.44 18.88 8.81
CA PRO A 113 -9.93 18.22 10.02
C PRO A 113 -11.45 18.03 10.07
N ALA A 114 -12.22 19.00 9.57
CA ALA A 114 -13.68 18.95 9.53
C ALA A 114 -14.24 17.92 8.53
N ASN A 115 -13.51 17.61 7.46
CA ASN A 115 -13.99 16.79 6.34
C ASN A 115 -13.46 15.36 6.36
N ARG A 116 -12.29 15.13 6.99
CA ARG A 116 -11.58 13.84 6.96
C ARG A 116 -12.46 12.66 7.37
N LYS A 117 -13.23 12.82 8.46
CA LYS A 117 -14.15 11.78 8.94
C LYS A 117 -15.20 11.43 7.89
N LYS A 118 -15.80 12.44 7.26
CA LYS A 118 -16.81 12.27 6.20
C LYS A 118 -16.21 11.59 4.97
N PHE A 119 -15.01 11.99 4.56
CA PHE A 119 -14.34 11.40 3.40
C PHE A 119 -14.00 9.92 3.63
N CYS A 120 -13.39 9.58 4.78
CA CYS A 120 -13.09 8.18 5.12
C CYS A 120 -14.37 7.34 5.26
N SER A 121 -15.45 7.91 5.79
CA SER A 121 -16.76 7.24 5.85
C SER A 121 -17.32 6.93 4.45
N ARG A 122 -17.18 7.87 3.50
CA ARG A 122 -17.57 7.64 2.10
C ARG A 122 -16.77 6.50 1.49
N ILE A 123 -15.45 6.45 1.72
CA ILE A 123 -14.62 5.33 1.26
C ILE A 123 -15.15 4.01 1.82
N ALA A 124 -15.40 3.96 3.14
CA ALA A 124 -15.85 2.75 3.81
C ALA A 124 -17.19 2.22 3.28
N THR A 125 -18.18 3.10 3.11
CA THR A 125 -19.55 2.72 2.76
C THR A 125 -19.84 2.71 1.26
N GLY A 126 -19.00 3.35 0.45
CA GLY A 126 -19.16 3.41 -1.00
C GLY A 126 -18.64 2.16 -1.71
N ASP A 127 -19.40 1.71 -2.71
CA ASP A 127 -18.97 0.66 -3.64
C ASP A 127 -18.13 1.28 -4.77
N TYR A 128 -16.85 1.49 -4.50
CA TYR A 128 -15.89 2.03 -5.46
C TYR A 128 -15.03 0.91 -6.06
N ASP A 129 -14.75 1.01 -7.35
CA ASP A 129 -13.72 0.18 -8.01
C ASP A 129 -12.32 0.57 -7.54
N ALA A 130 -12.09 1.88 -7.43
CA ALA A 130 -10.84 2.44 -6.95
C ALA A 130 -11.05 3.74 -6.16
N VAL A 131 -10.20 3.94 -5.17
CA VAL A 131 -10.07 5.19 -4.42
C VAL A 131 -8.67 5.74 -4.69
N ILE A 132 -8.53 7.02 -4.99
CA ILE A 132 -7.25 7.67 -5.30
C ILE A 132 -6.99 8.76 -4.27
N ILE A 133 -5.88 8.64 -3.53
CA ILE A 133 -5.50 9.58 -2.48
C ILE A 133 -4.02 10.00 -2.62
N GLY A 134 -3.70 11.19 -2.13
CA GLY A 134 -2.33 11.67 -2.08
C GLY A 134 -1.52 11.05 -0.93
N HIS A 135 -0.19 10.95 -1.08
CA HIS A 135 0.72 10.47 -0.02
C HIS A 135 0.46 11.11 1.35
N SER A 136 0.38 12.45 1.41
CA SER A 136 0.18 13.18 2.67
C SER A 136 -1.19 12.94 3.31
N GLN A 137 -2.17 12.52 2.51
CA GLN A 137 -3.53 12.22 2.95
C GLN A 137 -3.59 10.79 3.50
N PHE A 138 -2.91 9.85 2.83
CA PHE A 138 -2.77 8.48 3.30
C PHE A 138 -2.15 8.40 4.70
N GLU A 139 -1.09 9.17 4.97
CA GLU A 139 -0.45 9.24 6.29
C GLU A 139 -1.37 9.73 7.42
N LYS A 140 -2.47 10.42 7.07
CA LYS A 140 -3.47 10.92 8.04
C LYS A 140 -4.55 9.89 8.37
N ILE A 141 -4.55 8.73 7.74
CA ILE A 141 -5.49 7.65 8.01
C ILE A 141 -4.89 6.78 9.11
N PRO A 142 -5.46 6.77 10.33
CA PRO A 142 -4.90 6.00 11.42
C PRO A 142 -5.13 4.50 11.23
N LEU A 143 -4.20 3.70 11.74
CA LEU A 143 -4.43 2.26 11.93
C LEU A 143 -5.35 2.03 13.13
N SER A 144 -5.97 0.86 13.20
CA SER A 144 -6.72 0.42 14.37
C SER A 144 -5.85 0.42 15.64
N GLN A 145 -6.47 0.69 16.79
CA GLN A 145 -5.80 0.67 18.09
C GLN A 145 -5.14 -0.69 18.34
N GLU A 146 -5.83 -1.79 17.99
CA GLU A 146 -5.32 -3.16 18.05
C GLU A 146 -4.04 -3.32 17.21
N ARG A 147 -4.05 -2.85 15.96
CA ARG A 147 -2.87 -2.95 15.08
C ARG A 147 -1.70 -2.09 15.56
N GLN A 148 -1.99 -0.91 16.09
CA GLN A 148 -0.98 -0.05 16.71
C GLN A 148 -0.37 -0.72 17.95
N ALA A 149 -1.20 -1.32 18.82
CA ALA A 149 -0.76 -2.03 20.01
C ALA A 149 0.13 -3.22 19.65
N ALA A 150 -0.34 -4.09 18.75
CA ALA A 150 0.41 -5.25 18.27
C ALA A 150 1.78 -4.87 17.66
N THR A 151 1.87 -3.69 17.02
CA THR A 151 3.13 -3.19 16.46
C THR A 151 4.10 -2.76 17.57
N ILE A 152 3.59 -2.07 18.60
CA ILE A 152 4.40 -1.64 19.75
C ILE A 152 4.85 -2.85 20.57
N GLU A 153 3.96 -3.83 20.80
CA GLU A 153 4.27 -5.09 21.48
C GLU A 153 5.38 -5.85 20.76
N LYS A 154 5.28 -6.01 19.44
CA LYS A 154 6.34 -6.63 18.64
C LYS A 154 7.69 -5.90 18.78
N GLN A 155 7.69 -4.57 18.81
CA GLN A 155 8.92 -3.79 19.02
C GLN A 155 9.50 -3.97 20.43
N ILE A 156 8.64 -4.13 21.44
CA ILE A 156 9.05 -4.45 22.81
C ILE A 156 9.71 -5.83 22.83
N ASP A 157 9.08 -6.84 22.24
CA ASP A 157 9.59 -8.22 22.18
C ASP A 157 10.96 -8.28 21.48
N GLU A 158 11.12 -7.57 20.35
CA GLU A 158 12.39 -7.47 19.63
C GLU A 158 13.49 -6.84 20.50
N ILE A 159 13.17 -5.80 21.26
CA ILE A 159 14.12 -5.17 22.18
C ILE A 159 14.47 -6.08 23.36
N GLU A 160 13.50 -6.82 23.90
CA GLU A 160 13.73 -7.77 24.99
C GLU A 160 14.68 -8.89 24.55
N LEU A 161 14.45 -9.46 23.37
CA LEU A 161 15.35 -10.44 22.75
C LEU A 161 16.77 -9.86 22.56
N ALA A 162 16.88 -8.62 22.08
CA ALA A 162 18.16 -7.95 21.91
C ALA A 162 18.89 -7.69 23.24
N ILE A 163 18.16 -7.33 24.31
CA ILE A 163 18.71 -7.16 25.66
C ILE A 163 19.25 -8.48 26.19
N ASP A 164 18.48 -9.57 26.06
CA ASP A 164 18.89 -10.89 26.54
C ASP A 164 20.11 -11.42 25.80
N GLN A 165 20.18 -11.21 24.49
CA GLN A 165 21.35 -11.54 23.69
C GLN A 165 22.57 -10.72 24.13
N ALA A 166 22.43 -9.40 24.25
CA ALA A 166 23.52 -8.54 24.70
C ALA A 166 24.02 -8.90 26.11
N LYS A 167 23.15 -9.33 27.02
CA LYS A 167 23.56 -9.83 28.34
C LYS A 167 24.38 -11.12 28.26
N ARG A 168 23.97 -12.06 27.40
CA ARG A 168 24.71 -13.33 27.18
C ARG A 168 26.09 -13.09 26.58
N ASP A 169 26.20 -12.11 25.70
CA ASP A 169 27.44 -11.78 25.00
C ASP A 169 28.39 -10.87 25.80
N ASN A 170 28.09 -10.61 27.08
CA ASN A 170 28.79 -9.61 27.91
C ASN A 170 28.86 -8.22 27.24
N GLY A 171 27.83 -7.86 26.48
CA GLY A 171 27.70 -6.59 25.81
C GLY A 171 27.76 -5.40 26.78
N GLU A 172 28.14 -4.24 26.25
CA GLU A 172 28.35 -3.05 27.06
C GLU A 172 27.12 -2.68 27.88
N ARG A 173 27.31 -2.46 29.18
CA ARG A 173 26.24 -2.04 30.12
C ARG A 173 25.51 -0.79 29.64
N TYR A 174 26.21 0.11 28.94
CA TYR A 174 25.63 1.32 28.37
C TYR A 174 24.57 1.00 27.29
N THR A 175 24.89 0.11 26.34
CA THR A 175 23.99 -0.34 25.28
C THR A 175 22.75 -1.04 25.85
N ILE A 176 22.92 -1.91 26.84
CA ILE A 176 21.79 -2.57 27.53
C ILE A 176 20.89 -1.52 28.21
N LYS A 177 21.47 -0.52 28.89
CA LYS A 177 20.71 0.56 29.55
C LYS A 177 19.94 1.41 28.54
N GLN A 178 20.47 1.65 27.35
CA GLN A 178 19.77 2.37 26.29
C GLN A 178 18.57 1.57 25.77
N MET A 179 18.73 0.27 25.50
CA MET A 179 17.64 -0.60 25.08
C MET A 179 16.53 -0.69 26.13
N GLU A 180 16.88 -0.83 27.41
CA GLU A 180 15.94 -0.79 28.54
C GLU A 180 15.15 0.52 28.59
N LYS A 181 15.79 1.65 28.31
CA LYS A 181 15.12 2.96 28.24
C LYS A 181 14.12 3.00 27.07
N SER A 182 14.50 2.49 25.90
CA SER A 182 13.62 2.41 24.73
C SER A 182 12.42 1.50 25.00
N ARG A 183 12.62 0.32 25.60
CA ARG A 183 11.54 -0.58 26.00
C ARG A 183 10.53 0.11 26.92
N LYS A 184 11.00 0.79 27.97
CA LYS A 184 10.14 1.53 28.90
C LYS A 184 9.37 2.66 28.20
N ALA A 185 9.98 3.36 27.25
CA ALA A 185 9.31 4.39 26.49
C ALA A 185 8.18 3.82 25.61
N LEU A 186 8.40 2.66 24.98
CA LEU A 186 7.38 1.94 24.23
C LEU A 186 6.25 1.42 25.13
N GLN A 187 6.57 0.88 26.31
CA GLN A 187 5.56 0.45 27.27
C GLN A 187 4.64 1.61 27.68
N VAL A 188 5.20 2.76 28.03
CA VAL A 188 4.41 3.96 28.36
C VAL A 188 3.55 4.41 27.18
N ARG A 189 4.01 4.22 25.94
CA ARG A 189 3.21 4.51 24.74
C ARG A 189 2.06 3.52 24.57
N LEU A 190 2.30 2.23 24.82
CA LEU A 190 1.27 1.18 24.80
C LEU A 190 0.20 1.44 25.87
N ASP A 191 0.60 1.76 27.09
CA ASP A 191 -0.32 2.05 28.19
C ASP A 191 -1.21 3.27 27.86
N LYS A 192 -0.62 4.31 27.27
CA LYS A 192 -1.36 5.49 26.78
C LYS A 192 -2.28 5.15 25.62
N LEU A 193 -1.87 4.27 24.72
CA LEU A 193 -2.70 3.84 23.60
C LEU A 193 -3.93 3.11 24.11
N ASN A 194 -3.80 2.29 25.16
CA ASN A 194 -4.89 1.50 25.76
C ASN A 194 -5.84 2.32 26.65
N ASP A 195 -5.53 3.59 26.92
CA ASP A 195 -6.39 4.48 27.68
C ASP A 195 -7.69 4.80 26.91
N GLN A 196 -8.77 4.11 27.29
CA GLN A 196 -10.09 4.21 26.63
C GLN A 196 -10.82 5.54 26.89
N SER A 197 -10.26 6.45 27.69
CA SER A 197 -10.87 7.75 27.97
C SER A 197 -10.97 8.67 26.74
N ARG A 198 -10.22 8.39 25.67
CA ARG A 198 -10.19 9.17 24.42
C ARG A 198 -10.52 8.33 23.20
N LYS A 199 -11.74 7.77 23.14
CA LYS A 199 -12.20 7.14 21.89
C LYS A 199 -12.44 8.20 20.83
N ASP A 200 -11.43 8.43 20.00
CA ASP A 200 -11.57 9.23 18.80
C ASP A 200 -12.44 8.48 17.79
N ASN A 201 -13.49 9.15 17.33
CA ASN A 201 -14.54 8.58 16.50
C ASN A 201 -14.13 8.64 15.01
N VAL A 202 -12.91 8.19 14.71
CA VAL A 202 -12.22 8.31 13.41
C VAL A 202 -12.23 6.95 12.72
N VAL A 203 -12.54 6.95 11.42
CA VAL A 203 -12.49 5.74 10.58
C VAL A 203 -11.03 5.32 10.39
N THR A 204 -10.69 4.09 10.75
CA THR A 204 -9.34 3.53 10.61
C THR A 204 -9.10 2.96 9.21
N PHE A 205 -7.85 2.71 8.87
CA PHE A 205 -7.48 2.11 7.57
C PHE A 205 -8.21 0.80 7.29
N GLU A 206 -8.30 -0.08 8.29
CA GLU A 206 -8.99 -1.38 8.20
C GLU A 206 -10.50 -1.21 7.95
N GLN A 207 -11.09 -0.14 8.48
CA GLN A 207 -12.51 0.17 8.29
C GLN A 207 -12.83 0.75 6.91
N LEU A 208 -11.83 1.15 6.12
CA LEU A 208 -12.06 1.62 4.74
C LEU A 208 -12.55 0.50 3.81
N GLY A 209 -12.33 -0.77 4.19
CA GLY A 209 -12.66 -1.93 3.36
C GLY A 209 -11.82 -2.00 2.08
N VAL A 210 -10.57 -1.51 2.14
CA VAL A 210 -9.58 -1.62 1.06
C VAL A 210 -8.85 -2.95 1.20
N ASP A 211 -8.78 -3.73 0.13
CA ASP A 211 -8.12 -5.03 0.08
C ASP A 211 -7.01 -5.12 -0.98
N ARG A 212 -6.81 -4.06 -1.76
CA ARG A 212 -5.68 -3.94 -2.70
C ARG A 212 -5.07 -2.55 -2.64
N LEU A 213 -3.75 -2.47 -2.44
CA LEU A 213 -3.02 -1.21 -2.37
C LEU A 213 -2.06 -1.06 -3.55
N PHE A 214 -2.15 0.07 -4.25
CA PHE A 214 -1.28 0.49 -5.33
C PHE A 214 -0.57 1.77 -4.89
N VAL A 215 0.76 1.78 -4.91
CA VAL A 215 1.55 2.94 -4.46
C VAL A 215 2.47 3.39 -5.58
N ASP A 216 2.22 4.57 -6.14
CA ASP A 216 3.16 5.22 -7.04
C ASP A 216 4.29 5.88 -6.24
N GLU A 217 5.47 6.04 -6.84
CA GLU A 217 6.66 6.57 -6.15
C GLU A 217 6.98 5.89 -4.80
N SER A 218 6.76 4.57 -4.73
CA SER A 218 6.93 3.77 -3.49
C SER A 218 8.33 3.80 -2.87
N HIS A 219 9.34 4.31 -3.60
CA HIS A 219 10.68 4.54 -3.05
C HIS A 219 10.66 5.49 -1.85
N ASN A 220 9.68 6.40 -1.76
CA ASN A 220 9.49 7.27 -0.58
C ASN A 220 9.15 6.50 0.70
N TYR A 221 8.73 5.22 0.59
CA TYR A 221 8.40 4.35 1.72
C TYR A 221 9.43 3.23 1.93
N LYS A 222 10.44 3.10 1.06
CA LYS A 222 11.51 2.10 1.19
C LYS A 222 12.66 2.70 2.00
N ASN A 223 12.67 2.46 3.30
CA ASN A 223 13.83 2.61 4.17
C ASN A 223 13.98 1.35 5.02
#